data_AF-A0A960HTQ8-F1
#
_entry.id   AF-A0A960HTQ8-F1
#
_cell.length_a   1.000
_cell.length_b   1.000
_cell.length_c   1.000
_cell.angle_alpha   90.00
_cell.angle_beta   90.00
_cell.angle_gamma   90.00
#
_symmetry.space_group_name_H-M   'P 1'
#
loop_
_entity.id
_entity.type
_entity.pdbx_description
1 polymer ?
#
loop_
_entity_poly.entity_id
_entity_poly.type
_entity_poly.pdbx_seq_one_letter_code
_entity_poly.pdbx_strand_id
1 'polypeptide(L)'
;VRCLVAPYAALAEHPDGRSYVRIVAQLRGRFAAWRVESDAATTEHLAVILDELEARPDAPEAVRRQRVVGLIMLLTAQVAERARRLDDGEAPELGHDAWVDDLVAMCAAVVTA
;
A
#
# COMPACT_ATOMS: atom_id res chain seq x y z
N VAL A 1 6.16 -8.32 1.53
CA VAL A 1 5.55 -6.97 1.32
C VAL A 1 6.24 -6.15 0.23
N ARG A 2 7.57 -6.27 -0.01
CA ARG A 2 8.25 -5.54 -1.11
C ARG A 2 7.60 -5.71 -2.49
N CYS A 3 7.13 -6.92 -2.82
CA CYS A 3 6.38 -7.19 -4.06
C CYS A 3 5.11 -6.36 -4.23
N LEU A 4 4.53 -5.84 -3.15
CA LEU A 4 3.39 -4.91 -3.16
C LEU A 4 3.88 -3.45 -3.18
N VAL A 5 4.85 -3.13 -2.32
CA VAL A 5 5.31 -1.76 -2.10
C VAL A 5 6.03 -1.21 -3.33
N ALA A 6 6.99 -1.94 -3.90
CA ALA A 6 7.81 -1.44 -5.02
C ALA A 6 6.99 -1.02 -6.25
N PRO A 7 6.08 -1.86 -6.81
CA PRO A 7 5.30 -1.44 -7.98
C PRO A 7 4.34 -0.29 -7.66
N TYR A 8 3.78 -0.25 -6.45
CA TYR A 8 2.86 0.82 -6.06
C TYR A 8 3.59 2.15 -5.84
N ALA A 9 4.79 2.10 -5.26
CA ALA A 9 5.66 3.24 -5.04
C ALA A 9 6.18 3.85 -6.36
N ALA A 10 6.49 3.02 -7.35
CA ALA A 10 6.94 3.46 -8.68
C ALA A 10 5.92 4.38 -9.38
N LEU A 11 4.63 4.27 -9.07
CA LEU A 11 3.59 5.17 -9.59
C LEU A 11 3.87 6.64 -9.24
N ALA A 12 4.55 6.93 -8.13
CA ALA A 12 4.87 8.30 -7.74
C ALA A 12 5.90 8.98 -8.68
N GLU A 13 6.66 8.20 -9.46
CA GLU A 13 7.67 8.73 -10.38
C GLU A 13 7.05 9.31 -11.65
N HIS A 14 5.80 8.96 -11.96
CA HIS A 14 5.08 9.40 -13.16
C HIS A 14 3.89 10.30 -12.80
N PRO A 15 3.65 11.42 -13.54
CA PRO A 15 2.52 12.32 -13.26
C PRO A 15 1.15 11.63 -13.24
N ASP A 16 0.90 10.72 -14.19
CA ASP A 16 -0.35 9.96 -14.26
C ASP A 16 -0.51 9.02 -13.06
N GLY A 17 0.60 8.39 -12.65
CA GLY A 17 0.64 7.53 -11.47
C GLY A 17 0.39 8.31 -10.18
N ARG A 18 0.94 9.53 -10.05
CA ARG A 18 0.66 10.44 -8.93
C ARG A 18 -0.81 10.84 -8.85
N SER A 19 -1.42 11.13 -9.98
CA SER A 19 -2.87 11.42 -10.06
C SER A 19 -3.68 10.21 -9.60
N TYR A 20 -3.34 9.02 -10.09
CA TYR A 20 -4.00 7.77 -9.72
C TYR A 20 -3.93 7.49 -8.22
N VAL A 21 -2.74 7.51 -7.60
CA VAL A 21 -2.60 7.18 -6.17
C VAL A 21 -3.31 8.17 -5.26
N ARG A 22 -3.42 9.44 -5.67
CA ARG A 22 -4.20 10.46 -4.96
C ARG A 22 -5.70 10.17 -5.00
N ILE A 23 -6.23 9.74 -6.15
CA ILE A 23 -7.64 9.32 -6.27
C ILE A 23 -7.88 8.08 -5.39
N VAL A 24 -7.00 7.09 -5.46
CA VAL A 24 -7.11 5.87 -4.63
C VAL A 24 -7.09 6.21 -3.14
N ALA A 25 -6.27 7.16 -2.70
CA ALA A 25 -6.23 7.61 -1.31
C ALA A 25 -7.54 8.24 -0.82
N GLN A 26 -8.32 8.88 -1.70
CA GLN A 26 -9.65 9.40 -1.35
C GLN A 26 -10.65 8.27 -1.04
N LEU A 27 -10.41 7.08 -1.58
CA LEU A 27 -11.25 5.89 -1.37
C LEU A 27 -10.86 5.08 -0.12
N ARG A 28 -9.92 5.58 0.71
CA ARG A 28 -9.42 4.86 1.90
C ARG A 28 -10.50 4.34 2.84
N GLY A 29 -11.61 5.07 2.98
CA GLY A 29 -12.74 4.68 3.83
C GLY A 29 -13.46 3.41 3.34
N ARG A 30 -13.24 3.01 2.09
CA ARG A 30 -13.83 1.81 1.49
C ARG A 30 -12.91 0.59 1.51
N PHE A 31 -11.64 0.73 1.90
CA PHE A 31 -10.69 -0.40 1.84
C PHE A 31 -11.04 -1.57 2.74
N ALA A 32 -11.69 -1.33 3.87
CA ALA A 32 -12.19 -2.41 4.72
C ALA A 32 -13.28 -3.25 4.03
N ALA A 33 -14.11 -2.62 3.19
CA ALA A 33 -15.19 -3.27 2.44
C ALA A 33 -14.74 -3.80 1.07
N TRP A 34 -13.68 -3.23 0.50
CA TRP A 34 -13.18 -3.50 -0.84
C TRP A 34 -12.94 -4.98 -1.12
N ARG A 35 -12.46 -5.75 -0.13
CA ARG A 35 -12.20 -7.20 -0.32
C ARG A 35 -13.48 -8.01 -0.57
N VAL A 36 -14.63 -7.52 -0.10
CA VAL A 36 -15.94 -8.15 -0.34
C VAL A 36 -16.57 -7.60 -1.62
N GLU A 37 -16.29 -6.34 -1.95
CA GLU A 37 -16.90 -5.62 -3.07
C GLU A 37 -16.13 -5.74 -4.40
N SER A 38 -14.86 -6.14 -4.38
CA SER A 38 -14.04 -6.23 -5.59
C SER A 38 -14.30 -7.50 -6.38
N ASP A 39 -14.35 -7.38 -7.71
CA ASP A 39 -14.41 -8.53 -8.60
C ASP A 39 -13.10 -9.35 -8.55
N ALA A 40 -13.24 -10.67 -8.39
CA ALA A 40 -12.14 -11.62 -8.30
C ALA A 40 -11.27 -11.62 -9.57
N ALA A 41 -11.88 -11.41 -10.75
CA ALA A 41 -11.12 -11.40 -12.01
C ALA A 41 -10.19 -10.18 -12.14
N THR A 42 -10.55 -9.05 -11.53
CA THR A 42 -9.74 -7.81 -11.57
C THR A 42 -8.66 -7.80 -10.48
N THR A 43 -8.76 -8.67 -9.48
CA THR A 43 -7.93 -8.62 -8.25
C THR A 43 -7.15 -9.90 -7.97
N GLU A 44 -7.25 -10.93 -8.82
CA GLU A 44 -6.69 -12.28 -8.61
C GLU A 44 -5.26 -12.27 -8.05
N HIS A 45 -4.33 -11.56 -8.70
CA HIS A 45 -2.92 -11.52 -8.28
C HIS A 45 -2.72 -10.78 -6.94
N LEU A 46 -3.52 -9.74 -6.68
CA LEU A 46 -3.47 -9.00 -5.43
C LEU A 46 -4.09 -9.83 -4.29
N ALA A 47 -5.19 -10.54 -4.56
CA ALA A 47 -5.84 -11.43 -3.60
C ALA A 47 -4.86 -12.51 -3.11
N VAL A 48 -4.11 -13.16 -4.01
CA VAL A 48 -3.08 -14.14 -3.65
C VAL A 48 -2.02 -13.54 -2.72
N ILE A 49 -1.50 -12.35 -3.03
CA ILE A 49 -0.48 -11.70 -2.19
C ILE A 49 -1.04 -11.40 -0.80
N LEU A 50 -2.28 -10.94 -0.70
CA LEU A 50 -2.91 -10.61 0.58
C LEU A 50 -3.23 -11.87 1.39
N ASP A 51 -3.66 -12.96 0.74
CA ASP A 51 -3.90 -14.26 1.39
C ASP A 51 -2.59 -14.83 1.97
N GLU A 52 -1.47 -14.72 1.24
CA GLU A 52 -0.14 -15.10 1.73
C GLU A 52 0.33 -14.29 2.94
N LEU A 53 -0.09 -13.02 3.04
CA LEU A 53 0.17 -12.20 4.22
C LEU A 53 -0.67 -12.64 5.42
N GLU A 54 -1.92 -13.05 5.19
CA GLU A 54 -2.85 -13.53 6.23
C GLU A 54 -2.60 -14.97 6.66
N ALA A 55 -1.95 -15.80 5.84
CA ALA A 55 -1.64 -17.19 6.16
C ALA A 55 -0.53 -17.34 7.20
N ARG A 56 0.18 -16.25 7.53
CA ARG A 56 1.29 -16.25 8.49
C ARG A 56 0.79 -16.56 9.91
N PRO A 57 1.29 -17.58 10.60
CA PRO A 57 0.72 -18.04 11.86
C PRO A 57 1.27 -17.27 13.08
N ASP A 58 1.33 -15.94 13.02
CA ASP A 58 1.96 -15.09 14.05
C ASP A 58 0.97 -14.35 14.97
N ALA A 59 -0.34 -14.41 14.67
CA ALA A 59 -1.42 -13.82 15.47
C ALA A 59 -2.78 -14.49 15.18
N PRO A 60 -3.84 -14.24 15.97
CA PRO A 60 -5.20 -14.67 15.64
C PRO A 60 -5.68 -14.11 14.30
N GLU A 61 -6.53 -14.87 13.57
CA GLU A 61 -6.93 -14.53 12.20
C GLU A 61 -7.53 -13.11 12.07
N ALA A 62 -8.41 -12.72 12.98
CA ALA A 62 -8.99 -11.38 12.99
C ALA A 62 -7.93 -10.27 13.08
N VAL A 63 -6.87 -10.48 13.86
CA VAL A 63 -5.76 -9.54 14.01
C VAL A 63 -4.95 -9.48 12.70
N ARG A 64 -4.67 -10.63 12.07
CA ARG A 64 -3.94 -10.67 10.79
C ARG A 64 -4.68 -9.94 9.68
N ARG A 65 -6.00 -10.14 9.58
CA ARG A 65 -6.85 -9.39 8.63
C ARG A 65 -6.80 -7.88 8.90
N GLN A 66 -6.89 -7.47 10.17
CA GLN A 66 -6.75 -6.05 10.56
C GLN A 66 -5.40 -5.47 10.18
N ARG A 67 -4.31 -6.21 10.38
CA ARG A 67 -2.95 -5.78 10.00
C ARG A 67 -2.82 -5.62 8.48
N VAL A 68 -3.42 -6.49 7.67
CA VAL A 68 -3.43 -6.35 6.22
C VAL A 68 -4.21 -5.12 5.76
N VAL A 69 -5.35 -4.81 6.38
CA VAL A 69 -6.06 -3.54 6.14
C VAL A 69 -5.17 -2.35 6.52
N GLY A 70 -4.50 -2.41 7.67
CA GLY A 70 -3.54 -1.41 8.12
C GLY A 70 -2.39 -1.19 7.14
N LEU A 71 -1.85 -2.28 6.57
CA LEU A 71 -0.82 -2.25 5.53
C LEU A 71 -1.29 -1.48 4.31
N ILE A 72 -2.48 -1.80 3.78
CA ILE A 72 -3.04 -1.14 2.59
C ILE A 72 -3.27 0.34 2.88
N MET A 73 -3.84 0.67 4.04
CA MET A 73 -4.07 2.06 4.43
C MET A 73 -2.77 2.87 4.55
N LEU A 74 -1.75 2.30 5.18
CA LEU A 74 -0.44 2.93 5.33
C LEU A 74 0.23 3.14 3.97
N LEU A 75 0.34 2.07 3.17
CA LEU A 75 0.96 2.10 1.85
C LEU A 75 0.33 3.19 0.99
N THR A 76 -1.01 3.17 0.85
CA THR A 76 -1.73 4.14 0.04
C THR A 76 -1.53 5.57 0.52
N ALA A 77 -1.59 5.81 1.83
CA ALA A 77 -1.39 7.15 2.37
C ALA A 77 0.03 7.68 2.12
N GLN A 78 1.06 6.86 2.30
CA GLN A 78 2.46 7.26 2.11
C GLN A 78 2.78 7.56 0.65
N VAL A 79 2.30 6.74 -0.30
CA VAL A 79 2.52 6.99 -1.73
C VAL A 79 1.76 8.24 -2.19
N ALA A 80 0.52 8.43 -1.74
CA ALA A 80 -0.25 9.63 -2.09
C ALA A 80 0.33 10.92 -1.50
N GLU A 81 0.87 10.87 -0.28
CA GLU A 81 1.57 12.00 0.32
C GLU A 81 2.85 12.33 -0.45
N ARG A 82 3.65 11.32 -0.82
CA ARG A 82 4.85 11.55 -1.65
C ARG A 82 4.48 12.12 -3.03
N ALA A 83 3.41 11.62 -3.63
CA ALA A 83 2.89 12.16 -4.89
C ALA A 83 2.52 13.65 -4.76
N ARG A 84 1.80 14.02 -3.69
CA ARG A 84 1.45 15.43 -3.41
C ARG A 84 2.70 16.31 -3.31
N ARG A 85 3.70 15.92 -2.53
CA ARG A 85 4.94 16.70 -2.37
C ARG A 85 5.69 16.90 -3.69
N LEU A 86 5.77 15.85 -4.50
CA LEU A 86 6.40 15.92 -5.83
C LEU A 86 5.65 16.87 -6.77
N ASP A 87 4.32 16.86 -6.75
CA ASP A 87 3.50 17.79 -7.55
C ASP A 87 3.62 19.24 -7.05
N ASP A 88 3.77 19.43 -5.74
CA ASP A 88 4.00 20.74 -5.11
C ASP A 88 5.43 21.26 -5.34
N GLY A 89 6.30 20.48 -6.02
CA GLY A 89 7.68 20.85 -6.31
C GLY A 89 8.63 20.73 -5.12
N GLU A 90 8.22 20.07 -4.04
CA GLU A 90 9.05 19.83 -2.87
C GLU A 90 10.13 18.78 -3.17
N ALA A 91 11.38 19.06 -2.79
CA ALA A 91 12.47 18.10 -2.88
C ALA A 91 12.35 17.05 -1.76
N PRO A 92 12.18 15.75 -2.06
CA PRO A 92 12.09 14.73 -1.01
C PRO A 92 13.43 14.55 -0.29
N GLU A 93 13.40 14.39 1.03
CA GLU A 93 14.60 14.11 1.84
C GLU A 93 15.26 12.78 1.46
N LEU A 94 14.46 11.75 1.19
CA LEU A 94 14.91 10.44 0.72
C LEU A 94 14.71 10.32 -0.79
N GLY A 95 15.76 9.88 -1.50
CA GLY A 95 15.66 9.40 -2.88
C GLY A 95 14.67 8.23 -3.00
N HIS A 96 14.22 7.93 -4.23
CA HIS A 96 13.15 6.95 -4.47
C HIS A 96 13.45 5.59 -3.81
N ASP A 97 14.61 4.99 -4.10
CA ASP A 97 14.97 3.66 -3.58
C ASP A 97 15.04 3.61 -2.05
N ALA A 98 15.67 4.62 -1.44
CA ALA A 98 15.77 4.71 0.02
C ALA A 98 14.40 4.87 0.68
N TRP A 99 13.50 5.64 0.05
CA TRP A 99 12.12 5.77 0.51
C TRP A 99 11.31 4.47 0.32
N VAL A 100 11.52 3.74 -0.78
CA VAL A 100 10.90 2.42 -0.98
C VAL A 100 11.35 1.44 0.09
N ASP A 101 12.65 1.42 0.43
CA ASP A 101 13.19 0.56 1.48
C ASP A 101 12.60 0.87 2.86
N ASP A 102 12.49 2.17 3.19
CA ASP A 102 11.85 2.62 4.42
C ASP A 102 10.37 2.22 4.48
N LEU A 103 9.63 2.47 3.39
CA LEU A 103 8.21 2.10 3.28
C LEU A 103 8.01 0.58 3.38
N VAL A 104 8.91 -0.23 2.80
CA VAL A 104 8.91 -1.69 2.95
C VAL A 104 9.10 -2.08 4.42
N ALA A 105 10.01 -1.44 5.15
CA ALA A 105 10.23 -1.71 6.57
C ALA A 105 9.00 -1.35 7.41
N MET A 106 8.39 -0.19 7.19
CA MET A 106 7.15 0.22 7.87
C MET A 106 6.01 -0.76 7.59
N CYS A 107 5.80 -1.11 6.31
CA CYS A 107 4.77 -2.07 5.89
C CYS A 107 5.01 -3.47 6.46
N ALA A 108 6.27 -3.92 6.55
CA ALA A 108 6.62 -5.19 7.17
C ALA A 108 6.30 -5.18 8.68
N ALA A 109 6.65 -4.10 9.37
CA ALA A 109 6.35 -3.93 10.79
C ALA A 109 4.84 -4.01 11.07
N VAL A 110 4.00 -3.34 10.26
CA VAL A 110 2.55 -3.37 10.41
C VAL A 110 1.98 -4.80 10.34
N VAL A 111 2.51 -5.66 9.46
CA VAL A 111 1.99 -7.03 9.32
C VAL A 111 2.51 -8.01 10.37
N THR A 112 3.60 -7.69 11.07
CA THR A 112 4.20 -8.57 12.09
C THR A 112 3.99 -8.11 13.54
N ALA A 113 3.60 -6.85 13.76
CA ALA A 113 3.50 -6.22 15.10
C ALA A 113 2.35 -6.74 15.96
#